data_AF-A0AAJ6J898-F1
#
_entry.id   AF-A0AAJ6J898-F1
#
_cell.length_a   1.000
_cell.length_b   1.000
_cell.length_c   1.000
_cell.angle_alpha   90.00
_cell.angle_beta   90.00
_cell.angle_gamma   90.00
#
_symmetry.space_group_name_H-M   'P 1'
#
loop_
_entity.id
_entity.type
_entity.pdbx_description
1 polymer ?
#
loop_
_entity_poly.entity_id
_entity_poly.type
_entity_poly.pdbx_seq_one_letter_code
_entity_poly.pdbx_strand_id
1 'polypeptide(L)' 'MSAPLFEAYWFTDGLNSGRHDQLYSADIGLKYNFAGNLSLGTTVLYVVRTSNVLVRNYRDLRIGPRLDFAF' A
#
# COMPACT_ATOMS: atom_id res chain seq x y z
N MET A 1 -9.18 -8.49 -24.93
CA MET A 1 -9.53 -7.20 -24.30
C MET A 1 -9.10 -7.26 -22.84
N SER A 2 -8.24 -6.35 -22.38
CA SER A 2 -7.85 -6.27 -20.96
C SER A 2 -8.85 -5.36 -20.24
N ALA A 3 -9.41 -5.85 -19.13
CA ALA A 3 -10.22 -5.05 -18.22
C ALA A 3 -9.31 -4.43 -17.14
N PRO A 4 -9.64 -3.24 -16.61
CA PRO A 4 -8.95 -2.70 -15.44
C PRO A 4 -9.16 -3.64 -14.25
N LEU A 5 -8.06 -4.00 -13.58
CA LEU A 5 -8.09 -4.76 -12.34
C LEU A 5 -7.96 -3.78 -11.18
N PHE A 6 -8.93 -3.83 -10.26
CA PHE A 6 -8.94 -3.05 -9.03
C PHE A 6 -8.52 -3.98 -7.90
N GLU A 7 -7.37 -3.72 -7.30
CA GLU A 7 -6.88 -4.46 -6.13
C GLU A 7 -6.83 -3.50 -4.95
N ALA A 8 -7.51 -3.88 -3.86
CA ALA A 8 -7.48 -3.17 -2.60
C ALA A 8 -6.93 -4.11 -1.54
N TYR A 9 -5.88 -3.68 -0.85
CA TYR A 9 -5.26 -4.43 0.23
C TYR A 9 -5.31 -3.59 1.51
N TRP A 10 -5.70 -4.24 2.60
CA TRP A 10 -5.71 -3.64 3.93
C TRP A 10 -4.96 -4.56 4.88
N PHE A 11 -4.02 -4.01 5.62
CA PHE A 11 -3.23 -4.74 6.60
C PHE A 11 -3.27 -4.00 7.94
N THR A 12 -3.80 -4.67 8.96
CA THR A 12 -3.56 -4.33 10.36
C THR A 12 -2.41 -5.19 10.85
N ASP A 13 -1.20 -4.64 10.90
CA ASP A 13 -0.12 -5.34 11.58
C ASP A 13 -0.09 -4.92 13.06
N GLY A 14 -0.01 -5.92 13.93
CA GLY A 14 0.28 -5.76 15.34
C GLY A 14 -0.92 -5.74 16.28
N LEU A 15 -1.57 -6.90 16.49
CA LEU A 15 -2.17 -7.20 17.80
C LEU A 15 -1.04 -7.45 18.81
N ASN A 16 -0.30 -6.40 19.16
CA ASN A 16 0.67 -6.42 20.25
C ASN A 16 -0.08 -6.24 21.56
N SER A 17 -0.66 -7.33 22.08
CA SER A 17 -1.21 -7.36 23.43
C SER A 17 -0.14 -6.89 24.44
N GLY A 18 -0.32 -5.68 24.98
CA GLY A 18 0.58 -5.07 25.96
C GLY A 18 1.57 -3.99 25.45
N ARG A 19 1.63 -3.66 24.15
CA ARG A 19 2.40 -2.52 23.61
C ARG A 19 1.52 -1.65 22.69
N HIS A 20 1.45 -0.33 22.89
CA HIS A 20 0.72 0.58 21.97
C HIS A 20 1.50 0.91 20.68
N ASP A 21 2.43 0.06 20.26
CA ASP A 21 3.04 0.18 18.93
C ASP A 21 2.11 -0.51 17.92
N GLN A 22 1.30 0.29 17.22
CA GLN A 22 0.36 -0.15 16.20
C GLN A 22 0.70 0.47 14.86
N LEU A 23 0.57 -0.31 13.78
CA LEU A 23 0.78 0.14 12.41
C LEU A 23 -0.46 -0.18 11.58
N TYR A 24 -1.10 0.87 11.08
CA TYR A 24 -2.25 0.76 10.19
C TYR A 24 -1.82 1.16 8.79
N SER A 25 -2.18 0.35 7.80
CA SER A 25 -1.92 0.67 6.40
C SER A 25 -3.08 0.30 5.49
N ALA A 26 -3.31 1.15 4.49
CA ALA A 26 -4.27 0.92 3.42
C ALA A 26 -3.60 1.24 2.09
N ASP A 27 -3.69 0.31 1.13
CA ASP A 27 -3.15 0.46 -0.22
C ASP A 27 -4.26 0.20 -1.24
N ILE A 28 -4.45 1.16 -2.14
CA ILE A 28 -5.42 1.10 -3.21
C ILE A 28 -4.71 1.40 -4.53
N GLY A 29 -4.84 0.49 -5.49
CA GLY A 29 -4.17 0.58 -6.77
C GLY A 29 -5.09 0.41 -7.97
N LEU A 30 -4.69 1.05 -9.08
CA LEU A 30 -5.18 0.76 -10.42
C LEU A 30 -4.04 0.14 -11.23
N LYS A 31 -4.34 -0.92 -11.98
CA LYS A 31 -3.39 -1.57 -12.88
C LYS A 31 -3.96 -1.71 -14.29
N TYR A 32 -3.13 -1.39 -15.28
CA TYR A 32 -3.41 -1.55 -16.70
C TYR A 32 -2.34 -2.42 -17.35
N ASN A 33 -2.78 -3.45 -18.09
CA ASN A 33 -1.89 -4.36 -18.80
C ASN A 33 -1.78 -3.92 -20.26
N PHE A 34 -0.64 -3.34 -20.65
CA PHE A 34 -0.38 -2.92 -22.03
C PHE A 34 -0.11 -4.12 -22.94
N ALA A 35 0.65 -5.08 -22.43
CA ALA A 35 0.99 -6.33 -23.10
C ALA A 35 1.09 -7.46 -22.07
N GLY A 36 1.21 -8.71 -22.51
CA GLY A 36 1.32 -9.86 -21.60
C GLY A 36 2.49 -9.77 -20.61
N ASN A 37 3.50 -8.95 -20.93
CA ASN A 37 4.73 -8.76 -20.15
C ASN A 37 4.92 -7.32 -19.62
N LEU A 38 3.98 -6.41 -19.87
CA LEU A 38 4.11 -4.99 -19.51
C LEU A 38 2.82 -4.49 -18.87
N SER A 39 2.94 -3.98 -17.65
CA SER A 39 1.83 -3.33 -16.96
C SER A 39 2.24 -2.02 -16.31
N LEU A 40 1.32 -1.05 -16.33
CA LEU A 40 1.44 0.24 -15.67
C LEU A 40 0.35 0.35 -14.63
N GLY A 41 0.73 0.74 -13.44
CA GLY A 41 -0.20 1.03 -12.36
C GLY A 41 0.09 2.35 -11.70
N THR A 42 -0.83 2.73 -10.83
CA THR A 42 -0.63 3.78 -9.84
C THR A 42 -1.23 3.29 -8.54
N THR A 43 -0.57 3.60 -7.42
CA THR A 43 -1.07 3.25 -6.09
C THR A 43 -1.15 4.47 -5.20
N VAL A 44 -2.04 4.39 -4.23
CA VAL A 44 -2.14 5.31 -3.10
C VAL A 44 -1.99 4.48 -1.84
N LEU A 45 -0.88 4.69 -1.14
CA LEU A 45 -0.58 4.04 0.12
C LEU A 45 -0.69 5.07 1.26
N TYR A 46 -1.53 4.77 2.24
CA TYR A 46 -1.62 5.52 3.49
C TYR A 46 -1.14 4.66 4.65
N VAL A 47 -0.24 5.21 5.47
CA VAL A 47 0.32 4.54 6.64
C VAL A 47 0.19 5.45 7.87
N VAL A 48 -0.25 4.86 8.98
CA VAL A 48 -0.27 5.51 10.29
C VAL A 48 0.42 4.61 11.29
N ARG A 49 1.42 5.17 11.98
CA ARG A 49 2.03 4.54 13.15
C ARG A 49 1.64 5.29 14.40
N THR A 50 1.14 4.55 15.38
CA THR A 50 1.02 4.99 16.77
C THR A 50 2.00 4.20 17.63
N SER A 51 2.62 4.84 18.60
CA SER A 51 3.67 4.28 19.45
C SER A 51 3.66 4.93 20.82
N ASN A 52 4.19 4.20 21.82
CA ASN A 52 4.50 4.73 23.15
C ASN A 52 5.57 5.84 23.13
N VAL A 53 6.37 5.89 22.05
CA VAL A 53 7.44 6.88 21.88
C VAL A 53 6.97 7.92 20.87
N LEU A 54 6.65 9.13 21.34
CA LEU A 54 5.98 10.16 20.54
C LEU A 54 6.69 10.46 19.20
N VAL A 55 8.03 10.49 19.19
CA VAL A 55 8.83 10.78 17.99
C VAL A 55 8.73 9.70 16.91
N ARG A 56 8.18 8.52 17.23
CA ARG A 56 7.95 7.43 16.28
C ARG A 56 6.55 7.46 15.67
N ASN A 57 5.68 8.37 16.13
CA ASN A 57 4.37 8.57 15.52
C ASN A 57 4.56 9.27 14.17
N TYR A 58 4.01 8.68 13.12
CA TYR A 58 4.02 9.31 11.81
C TYR A 58 2.76 8.97 11.03
N ARG A 59 2.48 9.84 10.06
CA ARG A 59 1.50 9.63 9.01
C ARG A 59 2.21 9.85 7.70
N ASP A 60 2.04 8.92 6.79
CA ASP A 60 2.70 8.94 5.49
C ASP A 60 1.68 8.63 4.41
N LEU A 61 1.72 9.42 3.33
CA LEU A 61 0.89 9.25 2.14
C LEU A 61 1.82 9.19 0.95
N ARG A 62 1.83 8.05 0.27
CA ARG A 62 2.60 7.84 -0.96
C ARG A 62 1.66 7.65 -2.13
N ILE A 63 1.93 8.38 -3.20
CA ILE A 63 1.24 8.28 -4.47
C ILE A 63 2.32 8.13 -5.52
N GLY A 64 2.23 7.10 -6.35
CA GLY A 64 3.27 6.89 -7.34
C GLY A 64 2.85 5.98 -8.50
N PRO A 65 3.35 6.26 -9.71
CA PRO A 65 3.24 5.34 -10.81
C PRO A 65 4.18 4.14 -10.60
N ARG A 66 3.80 2.98 -11.12
CA ARG A 66 4.60 1.75 -11.12
C ARG A 66 4.58 1.13 -12.51
N LEU A 67 5.76 0.77 -13.01
CA LEU A 67 5.92 0.05 -14.28
C LEU A 67 6.49 -1.34 -13.96
N ASP A 68 5.73 -2.39 -14.28
CA ASP A 68 6.10 -3.78 -14.01
C ASP A 68 6.34 -4.53 -15.31
N PHE A 69 7.45 -5.28 -15.34
CA PHE A 69 7.85 -6.16 -16.44
C PHE A 69 7.87 -7.62 -15.95
N ALA A 70 7.27 -8.53 -16.72
CA ALA A 70 7.41 -9.97 -16.50
C ALA A 70 8.35 -10.53 -17.55
N PHE A 71 9.43 -11.21 -17.12
CA PHE A 71 10.45 -11.81 -17.98
C PHE A 71 10.29 -13.33 -18.04
#